data_AF-A0A495JNH6-F1
#
_entry.id   AF-A0A495JNH6-F1
#
_cell.length_a   1.000
_cell.length_b   1.000
_cell.length_c   1.000
_cell.angle_alpha   90.00
_cell.angle_beta   90.00
_cell.angle_gamma   90.00
#
_symmetry.space_group_name_H-M   'P 1'
#
loop_
_entity.id
_entity.type
_entity.pdbx_description
1 polymer ?
#
loop_
_entity_poly.entity_id
_entity_poly.type
_entity_poly.pdbx_seq_one_letter_code
_entity_poly.pdbx_strand_id
1 'polypeptide(L)'
;MATYRIGEAAELLGVSVDTVRRWVDAGRLAATRDEHGHRSIAGADLASFARSLAETPDGGTGRSSARNRLRGIVTAVSRDSVMAQVDIQAGPFRVVSLMSREAVDELGLDVGSTAVAVIKSTTVVVERG
;
A
#
# COMPACT_ATOMS: atom_id res chain seq x y z
N MET A 1 6.28 -7.96 22.44
CA MET A 1 5.39 -7.62 21.31
C MET A 1 5.81 -6.25 20.80
N ALA A 2 5.89 -6.02 19.48
CA ALA A 2 6.30 -4.71 18.96
C ALA A 2 5.34 -3.60 19.44
N THR A 3 5.88 -2.44 19.77
CA THR A 3 5.11 -1.26 20.18
C THR A 3 5.55 -0.10 19.32
N TYR A 4 4.61 0.73 18.88
CA TYR A 4 4.86 1.81 17.93
C TYR A 4 4.44 3.15 18.53
N ARG A 5 5.25 4.18 18.30
CA ARG A 5 4.89 5.58 18.53
C ARG A 5 3.85 6.02 17.51
N ILE A 6 3.16 7.11 17.80
CA ILE A 6 2.19 7.70 16.86
C ILE A 6 2.85 8.03 15.51
N GLY A 7 4.10 8.52 15.51
CA GLY A 7 4.85 8.81 14.29
C GLY A 7 5.07 7.57 13.44
N GLU A 8 5.63 6.51 14.04
CA GLU A 8 5.88 5.23 13.36
C GLU A 8 4.58 4.59 12.86
N ALA A 9 3.50 4.66 13.65
CA ALA A 9 2.19 4.19 13.22
C ALA A 9 1.63 4.98 12.04
N ALA A 10 1.87 6.29 11.97
CA ALA A 10 1.41 7.13 10.86
C ALA A 10 2.15 6.78 9.55
N GLU A 11 3.46 6.57 9.63
CA GLU A 11 4.26 6.10 8.50
C GLU A 11 3.79 4.73 8.00
N LEU A 12 3.60 3.76 8.90
CA LEU A 12 3.11 2.42 8.56
C LEU A 12 1.71 2.42 7.93
N LEU A 13 0.84 3.32 8.38
CA LEU A 13 -0.53 3.46 7.86
C LEU A 13 -0.62 4.36 6.62
N GLY A 14 0.47 5.03 6.22
CA GLY A 14 0.49 5.95 5.08
C GLY A 14 -0.39 7.19 5.28
N VAL A 15 -0.53 7.69 6.52
CA VAL A 15 -1.34 8.88 6.87
C VAL A 15 -0.54 9.88 7.70
N SER A 16 -1.12 11.07 7.93
CA SER A 16 -0.49 12.07 8.80
C SER A 16 -0.49 11.67 10.28
N VAL A 17 0.49 12.16 11.05
CA VAL A 17 0.55 12.00 12.51
C VAL A 17 -0.72 12.51 13.19
N ASP A 18 -1.28 13.63 12.72
CA ASP A 18 -2.51 14.20 13.27
C ASP A 18 -3.74 13.35 12.97
N THR A 19 -3.75 12.63 11.84
CA THR A 19 -4.78 11.63 11.53
C THR A 19 -4.76 10.50 12.57
N VAL A 20 -3.57 9.96 12.87
CA VAL A 20 -3.43 8.91 13.89
C VAL A 20 -3.80 9.42 15.28
N ARG A 21 -3.36 10.64 15.64
CA ARG A 21 -3.77 11.28 16.92
C ARG A 21 -5.28 11.37 17.03
N ARG A 22 -5.96 11.86 15.99
CA ARG A 22 -7.42 11.95 15.93
C ARG A 22 -8.09 10.60 16.11
N TRP A 23 -7.56 9.52 15.53
CA TRP A 23 -8.12 8.18 15.71
C TRP A 23 -7.94 7.64 17.12
N VAL A 24 -6.80 7.91 17.75
CA VAL A 24 -6.55 7.56 19.16
C VAL A 24 -7.47 8.36 20.08
N ASP A 25 -7.59 9.67 19.86
CA ASP A 25 -8.46 10.56 20.65
C ASP A 25 -9.94 10.18 20.52
N ALA A 26 -10.35 9.72 19.34
CA ALA A 26 -11.69 9.22 19.08
C ALA A 26 -11.92 7.76 19.57
N GLY A 27 -10.92 7.13 20.19
CA GLY A 27 -11.01 5.74 20.66
C GLY A 27 -11.06 4.67 19.55
N ARG A 28 -10.80 5.05 18.29
CA ARG A 28 -10.80 4.13 17.14
C ARG A 28 -9.55 3.27 17.07
N LEU A 29 -8.43 3.76 17.59
CA LEU A 29 -7.15 3.05 17.68
C LEU A 29 -6.69 3.06 19.13
N ALA A 30 -6.56 1.88 19.73
CA ALA A 30 -6.12 1.75 21.12
C ALA A 30 -4.66 2.19 21.26
N ALA A 31 -4.39 3.04 22.25
CA ALA A 31 -3.03 3.44 22.63
C ALA A 31 -2.93 3.54 24.15
N THR A 32 -1.82 3.10 24.71
CA THR A 32 -1.48 3.26 26.12
C THR A 32 -0.45 4.39 26.28
N ARG A 33 -0.22 4.83 27.51
CA ARG A 33 0.93 5.69 27.81
C ARG A 33 2.08 4.81 28.30
N ASP A 34 3.27 5.03 27.77
CA ASP A 34 4.49 4.42 28.30
C ASP A 34 4.90 5.04 29.64
N GLU A 35 5.95 4.50 30.25
CA GLU A 35 6.52 4.97 31.52
C GLU A 35 6.97 6.44 31.47
N HIS A 36 7.21 6.97 30.27
CA HIS A 36 7.63 8.34 30.01
C HIS A 36 6.45 9.26 29.63
N GLY A 37 5.20 8.78 29.77
CA GLY A 37 3.97 9.54 29.55
C GLY A 37 3.54 9.71 28.09
N HIS A 38 4.26 9.10 27.16
CA HIS A 38 3.99 9.21 25.74
C HIS A 38 3.07 8.10 25.23
N ARG A 39 2.29 8.40 24.18
CA ARG A 39 1.37 7.43 23.58
C ARG A 39 2.13 6.36 22.79
N SER A 40 1.85 5.09 23.11
CA SER A 40 2.35 3.92 22.42
C SER A 40 1.19 3.00 22.00
N ILE A 41 1.31 2.38 20.84
CA ILE A 41 0.30 1.52 20.25
C ILE A 41 0.87 0.12 20.17
N ALA A 42 0.17 -0.88 20.70
CA ALA A 42 0.60 -2.26 20.57
C ALA A 42 0.50 -2.71 19.11
N GLY A 43 1.51 -3.43 18.62
CA GLY A 43 1.56 -3.84 17.22
C GLY A 43 0.39 -4.71 16.76
N ALA A 44 -0.21 -5.51 17.66
CA ALA A 44 -1.40 -6.28 17.33
C ALA A 44 -2.63 -5.38 17.12
N ASP A 45 -2.79 -4.33 17.93
CA ASP A 45 -3.89 -3.37 17.79
C ASP A 45 -3.72 -2.56 16.51
N LEU A 46 -2.50 -2.10 16.22
CA LEU A 46 -2.17 -1.40 14.98
C LEU A 46 -2.46 -2.27 13.75
N ALA A 47 -2.03 -3.53 13.76
CA ALA A 47 -2.27 -4.46 12.66
C ALA A 47 -3.76 -4.79 12.47
N SER A 48 -4.51 -4.94 13.57
CA SER A 48 -5.96 -5.14 13.53
C SER A 48 -6.68 -3.94 12.91
N PHE A 49 -6.29 -2.73 13.32
CA PHE A 49 -6.82 -1.49 12.79
C PHE A 49 -6.48 -1.28 11.31
N ALA A 50 -5.24 -1.61 10.90
CA ALA A 50 -4.83 -1.52 9.50
C ALA A 50 -5.70 -2.41 8.59
N ARG A 51 -6.08 -3.61 9.04
CA ARG A 51 -6.98 -4.50 8.29
C ARG A 51 -8.37 -3.89 8.13
N SER A 52 -8.94 -3.33 9.19
CA SER A 52 -10.29 -2.74 9.10
C SER A 52 -10.34 -1.51 8.19
N LEU A 53 -9.24 -0.75 8.06
CA LEU A 53 -9.11 0.30 7.06
C LEU A 53 -9.14 -0.24 5.62
N ALA A 54 -8.47 -1.36 5.37
CA ALA A 54 -8.39 -1.98 4.04
C ALA A 54 -9.70 -2.66 3.59
N GLU A 55 -10.56 -3.05 4.53
CA GLU A 55 -11.85 -3.70 4.26
C GLU A 55 -12.95 -2.75 3.74
N THR A 56 -12.68 -1.44 3.60
CA THR A 56 -13.59 -0.48 2.95
C THR A 56 -13.20 -0.35 1.46
N PRO A 57 -13.79 -1.12 0.53
CA PRO A 57 -13.24 -1.24 -0.82
C PRO A 57 -13.87 -0.18 -1.74
N ASP A 58 -13.03 0.53 -2.48
CA ASP A 58 -13.42 1.16 -3.73
C ASP A 58 -13.90 0.05 -4.69
N GLY A 59 -15.16 0.13 -5.12
CA GLY A 59 -15.81 -0.88 -5.96
C GLY A 59 -15.14 -1.01 -7.33
N GLY A 60 -14.45 -2.14 -7.57
CA GLY A 60 -13.71 -2.34 -8.82
C GLY A 60 -13.53 -3.80 -9.23
N THR A 61 -14.24 -4.18 -10.28
CA THR A 61 -14.50 -5.49 -10.88
C THR A 61 -13.31 -6.43 -11.07
N GLY A 62 -13.51 -7.71 -10.69
CA GLY A 62 -12.67 -8.85 -11.05
C GLY A 62 -12.34 -9.76 -9.86
N ARG A 63 -12.91 -10.98 -9.83
CA ARG A 63 -12.47 -12.04 -8.91
C ARG A 63 -11.12 -12.59 -9.39
N SER A 64 -10.03 -11.92 -9.00
CA SER A 64 -8.65 -12.43 -9.17
C SER A 64 -8.15 -13.01 -7.86
N SER A 65 -7.33 -14.07 -7.92
CA SER A 65 -6.66 -14.62 -6.73
C SER A 65 -5.52 -13.73 -6.22
N ALA A 66 -5.09 -12.75 -7.03
CA ALA A 66 -4.14 -11.74 -6.62
C ALA A 66 -4.83 -10.73 -5.68
N ARG A 67 -4.42 -10.73 -4.40
CA ARG A 67 -5.00 -9.88 -3.36
C ARG A 67 -4.41 -8.47 -3.32
N ASN A 68 -3.20 -8.29 -3.83
CA ASN A 68 -2.53 -7.00 -3.83
C ASN A 68 -2.87 -6.28 -5.13
N ARG A 69 -3.72 -5.24 -5.04
CA ARG A 69 -4.10 -4.38 -6.15
C ARG A 69 -3.73 -2.94 -5.80
N LEU A 70 -2.76 -2.39 -6.50
CA LEU A 70 -2.23 -1.06 -6.24
C LEU A 70 -2.61 -0.17 -7.43
N ARG A 71 -3.68 0.63 -7.26
CA ARG A 71 -4.10 1.59 -8.29
C ARG A 71 -3.12 2.76 -8.32
N GLY A 72 -2.74 3.18 -9.52
CA GLY A 72 -1.79 4.26 -9.73
C GLY A 72 -1.86 4.85 -11.12
N ILE A 73 -0.90 5.73 -11.41
CA ILE A 73 -0.70 6.34 -12.72
C ILE A 73 0.62 5.86 -13.31
N VAL A 74 0.64 5.55 -14.60
CA VAL A 74 1.86 5.18 -15.33
C VAL A 74 2.74 6.42 -15.47
N THR A 75 3.99 6.34 -15.01
CA THR A 75 4.95 7.45 -15.04
C THR A 75 6.05 7.26 -16.08
N ALA A 76 6.33 6.01 -16.49
CA ALA A 76 7.27 5.70 -17.56
C ALA A 76 6.91 4.37 -18.23
N VAL A 77 7.21 4.26 -19.52
CA VAL A 77 7.11 3.02 -20.29
C VAL A 77 8.35 2.90 -21.16
N SER A 78 9.12 1.82 -20.99
CA SER A 78 10.27 1.48 -21.82
C SER A 78 10.00 0.18 -22.56
N ARG A 79 10.05 0.19 -23.88
CA ARG A 79 9.75 -0.98 -24.72
C ARG A 79 11.03 -1.41 -25.45
N ASP A 80 11.35 -2.69 -25.35
CA ASP A 80 12.40 -3.33 -26.15
C ASP A 80 11.74 -4.15 -27.29
N SER A 81 12.44 -5.14 -27.84
CA SER A 81 11.94 -6.04 -28.88
C SER A 81 10.84 -6.96 -28.36
N VAL A 82 11.05 -7.63 -27.21
CA VAL A 82 10.12 -8.64 -26.65
C VAL A 82 9.53 -8.21 -25.32
N MET A 83 10.28 -7.46 -24.52
CA MET A 83 9.89 -7.07 -23.16
C MET A 83 9.62 -5.58 -23.09
N ALA A 84 8.85 -5.19 -22.08
CA ALA A 84 8.64 -3.82 -21.70
C ALA A 84 8.66 -3.66 -20.18
N GLN A 85 9.14 -2.50 -19.75
CA GLN A 85 9.08 -2.04 -18.37
C GLN A 85 8.01 -0.95 -18.27
N VAL A 86 7.13 -1.07 -17.29
CA VAL A 86 6.12 -0.07 -16.95
C VAL A 86 6.29 0.34 -15.49
N ASP A 87 6.41 1.64 -15.29
CA ASP A 87 6.53 2.25 -13.96
C ASP A 87 5.20 2.86 -13.56
N ILE A 88 4.68 2.49 -12.40
CA ILE A 88 3.41 2.97 -11.84
C ILE A 88 3.67 3.66 -10.51
N GLN A 89 3.21 4.90 -10.36
CA GLN A 89 3.12 5.57 -9.07
C GLN A 89 1.78 5.21 -8.41
N ALA A 90 1.83 4.43 -7.34
CA ALA A 90 0.67 3.98 -6.57
C ALA A 90 0.75 4.49 -5.12
N GLY A 91 0.08 5.61 -4.85
CA GLY A 91 0.22 6.31 -3.57
C GLY A 91 1.69 6.74 -3.35
N PRO A 92 2.32 6.46 -2.20
CA PRO A 92 3.72 6.78 -1.95
C PRO A 92 4.71 5.80 -2.62
N PHE A 93 4.23 4.72 -3.23
CA PHE A 93 5.07 3.64 -3.74
C PHE A 93 5.24 3.71 -5.26
N ARG A 94 6.47 3.50 -5.75
CA ARG A 94 6.74 3.22 -7.17
C ARG A 94 6.77 1.70 -7.38
N VAL A 95 5.91 1.22 -8.26
CA VAL A 95 5.84 -0.19 -8.66
C VAL A 95 6.38 -0.33 -10.08
N VAL A 96 7.35 -1.22 -10.28
CA VAL A 96 7.92 -1.51 -11.61
C VAL A 96 7.43 -2.89 -12.04
N SER A 97 6.82 -2.95 -13.22
CA SER A 97 6.38 -4.19 -13.85
C SER A 97 7.20 -4.47 -15.09
N LEU A 98 7.70 -5.71 -15.20
CA LEU A 98 8.25 -6.25 -16.43
C LEU A 98 7.20 -7.17 -17.05
N MET A 99 6.83 -6.89 -18.29
CA MET A 99 5.84 -7.65 -19.05
C MET A 99 6.23 -7.70 -20.52
N SER A 100 5.52 -8.48 -21.34
CA SER A 100 5.83 -8.50 -22.77
C SER A 100 5.47 -7.15 -23.41
N ARG A 101 6.15 -6.82 -24.51
CA ARG A 101 5.83 -5.65 -25.30
C ARG A 101 4.38 -5.68 -25.78
N GLU A 102 3.92 -6.83 -26.27
CA GLU A 102 2.56 -7.03 -26.76
C GLU A 102 1.54 -6.72 -25.67
N ALA A 103 1.80 -7.13 -24.42
CA ALA A 103 0.87 -6.86 -23.32
C ALA A 103 0.76 -5.36 -22.99
N VAL A 104 1.85 -4.58 -23.10
CA VAL A 104 1.80 -3.12 -22.95
C VAL A 104 0.96 -2.49 -24.05
N ASP A 105 1.16 -2.94 -25.28
CA ASP A 105 0.47 -2.41 -26.45
C ASP A 105 -1.02 -2.79 -26.46
N GLU A 106 -1.37 -4.03 -26.12
CA GLU A 106 -2.75 -4.53 -25.97
C GLU A 106 -3.52 -3.80 -24.87
N LEU A 107 -2.86 -3.47 -23.77
CA LEU A 107 -3.47 -2.73 -22.66
C LEU A 107 -3.51 -1.21 -22.91
N GLY A 108 -2.88 -0.71 -23.97
CA GLY A 108 -2.81 0.72 -24.28
C GLY A 108 -2.12 1.53 -23.18
N LEU A 109 -1.08 0.97 -22.55
CA LEU A 109 -0.39 1.62 -21.45
C LEU A 109 0.60 2.67 -21.96
N ASP A 110 0.30 3.93 -21.65
CA ASP A 110 1.18 5.07 -21.90
C ASP A 110 1.35 5.93 -20.65
N VAL A 111 2.37 6.79 -20.65
CA VAL A 111 2.58 7.75 -19.56
C VAL A 111 1.32 8.60 -19.37
N GLY A 112 0.83 8.66 -18.13
CA GLY A 112 -0.41 9.33 -17.75
C GLY A 112 -1.64 8.43 -17.67
N SER A 113 -1.57 7.20 -18.20
CA SER A 113 -2.67 6.23 -18.09
C SER A 113 -2.87 5.76 -16.64
N THR A 114 -4.13 5.53 -16.25
CA THR A 114 -4.42 4.88 -14.97
C THR A 114 -4.23 3.38 -15.12
N ALA A 115 -3.47 2.78 -14.20
CA ALA A 115 -3.24 1.34 -14.17
C ALA A 115 -3.43 0.78 -12.76
N VAL A 116 -3.65 -0.54 -12.67
CA VAL A 116 -3.68 -1.26 -11.40
C VAL A 116 -2.58 -2.31 -11.44
N ALA A 117 -1.55 -2.15 -10.62
CA ALA A 117 -0.56 -3.21 -10.44
C ALA A 117 -1.19 -4.34 -9.64
N VAL A 118 -1.23 -5.53 -10.23
CA VAL A 118 -1.82 -6.73 -9.65
C VAL A 118 -0.69 -7.69 -9.29
N ILE A 119 -0.46 -7.90 -7.99
CA ILE A 119 0.66 -8.72 -7.49
C ILE A 119 0.11 -9.96 -6.80
N LYS A 120 0.53 -11.14 -7.28
CA LYS A 120 0.14 -12.42 -6.69
C LYS A 120 0.73 -12.55 -5.29
N SER A 121 -0.07 -12.96 -4.30
CA SER A 121 0.37 -13.06 -2.90
C SER A 121 1.58 -13.99 -2.71
N THR A 122 1.74 -15.01 -3.57
CA THR A 122 2.85 -15.97 -3.49
C THR A 122 4.20 -15.41 -3.95
N THR A 123 4.24 -14.19 -4.48
CA THR A 123 5.45 -13.55 -5.01
C THR A 123 5.90 -12.38 -4.12
N VAL A 124 5.21 -12.14 -3.00
CA VAL A 124 5.60 -11.12 -2.02
C VAL A 124 6.60 -11.72 -1.05
N VAL A 125 7.75 -11.05 -0.89
CA VAL A 125 8.74 -11.37 0.14
C VAL A 125 8.53 -10.43 1.32
N VAL A 126 8.63 -10.96 2.54
CA VAL A 126 8.53 -10.18 3.78
C VAL A 126 9.88 -10.22 4.48
N GLU A 127 10.42 -9.04 4.79
CA GLU A 127 11.63 -8.88 5.57
C GLU A 127 11.30 -8.13 6.86
N ARG A 128 12.08 -8.39 7.92
CA ARG A 128 11.96 -7.67 9.19
C ARG A 128 12.80 -6.39 9.10
N GLY A 129 12.13 -5.24 9.22
CA GLY A 129 12.76 -3.93 9.45
C GLY A 129 12.89 -3.58 10.93
#